data_AF-A0A2V7Y285-F1
#
_entry.id   AF-A0A2V7Y285-F1
#
_cell.length_a   1.000
_cell.length_b   1.000
_cell.length_c   1.000
_cell.angle_alpha   90.00
_cell.angle_beta   90.00
_cell.angle_gamma   90.00
#
_symmetry.space_group_name_H-M   'P 1'
#
loop_
_entity.id
_entity.type
_entity.pdbx_description
1 polymer ?
#
loop_
_entity_poly.entity_id
_entity_poly.type
_entity_poly.pdbx_seq_one_letter_code
_entity_poly.pdbx_strand_id
1 'polypeptide(L)' 'MNRTHAFLRSSLGLKIVMALTGVVLFGFVVAHMIGNLQVYLGPEALNSYAVFLRAAGHGAALWAVRG' A
#
# COMPACT_ATOMS: atom_id res chain seq x y z
N MET A 1 -27.09 -15.60 -11.59
CA MET A 1 -25.99 -14.66 -11.94
C MET A 1 -25.25 -14.28 -10.67
N ASN A 2 -23.93 -14.48 -10.62
CA ASN A 2 -23.13 -14.20 -9.42
C ASN A 2 -23.05 -12.67 -9.20
N ARG A 3 -23.55 -12.15 -8.07
CA ARG A 3 -23.77 -10.70 -7.86
C ARG A 3 -22.48 -9.87 -8.00
N THR A 4 -21.34 -10.44 -7.58
CA THR A 4 -20.01 -9.84 -7.72
C THR A 4 -19.61 -9.65 -9.18
N HIS A 5 -19.89 -10.64 -10.03
CA HIS A 5 -19.59 -10.56 -11.45
C HIS A 5 -20.47 -9.52 -12.17
N ALA A 6 -21.72 -9.36 -11.73
CA ALA A 6 -22.58 -8.29 -12.23
C ALA A 6 -22.09 -6.90 -11.80
N PHE A 7 -21.63 -6.75 -10.55
CA PHE A 7 -21.07 -5.50 -10.03
C PHE A 7 -19.79 -5.08 -10.77
N LEU A 8 -18.84 -6.00 -10.95
CA LEU A 8 -17.57 -5.73 -11.63
C LEU A 8 -17.70 -5.47 -13.13
N ARG A 9 -18.85 -5.79 -13.75
CA ARG A 9 -19.15 -5.45 -15.15
C ARG A 9 -19.95 -4.16 -15.31
N SER A 10 -20.43 -3.60 -14.22
CA SER A 10 -21.14 -2.32 -14.24
C SER A 10 -20.14 -1.15 -14.32
N SER A 11 -20.49 -0.09 -15.05
CA SER A 11 -19.66 1.12 -15.13
C SER A 11 -19.47 1.78 -13.76
N LEU A 12 -20.44 1.66 -12.85
CA LEU A 12 -20.33 2.19 -11.49
C LEU A 12 -19.36 1.38 -10.64
N GLY A 13 -19.45 0.05 -10.67
CA GLY A 13 -18.53 -0.84 -9.94
C GLY A 13 -17.08 -0.64 -10.37
N LEU A 14 -16.83 -0.50 -11.67
CA LEU A 14 -15.49 -0.21 -12.19
C LEU A 14 -14.95 1.15 -11.75
N LYS A 15 -15.79 2.19 -11.67
CA LYS A 15 -15.38 3.51 -11.15
C LYS A 15 -14.99 3.44 -9.68
N ILE A 16 -15.74 2.69 -8.88
CA ILE A 16 -15.43 2.49 -7.46
C ILE A 16 -14.08 1.76 -7.33
N VAL A 17 -13.88 0.68 -8.09
CA VAL A 17 -12.60 -0.05 -8.09
C VAL A 17 -11.45 0.87 -8.50
N MET A 18 -11.59 1.61 -9.61
CA MET A 18 -10.58 2.57 -10.06
C MET A 18 -10.24 3.61 -8.98
N ALA A 19 -11.25 4.20 -8.35
CA ALA A 19 -11.04 5.20 -7.30
C ALA A 19 -10.28 4.61 -6.10
N LEU A 20 -10.68 3.42 -5.63
CA LEU A 20 -10.02 2.74 -4.53
C LEU A 20 -8.57 2.39 -4.87
N THR A 21 -8.31 1.83 -6.06
CA THR A 21 -6.94 1.53 -6.48
C THR A 21 -6.11 2.81 -6.63
N GLY A 22 -6.71 3.90 -7.09
CA GLY A 22 -6.07 5.21 -7.19
C GLY A 22 -5.67 5.76 -5.82
N VAL A 23 -6.56 5.68 -4.82
CA VAL A 23 -6.27 6.09 -3.44
C VAL A 23 -5.14 5.27 -2.83
N VAL A 24 -5.14 3.95 -3.02
CA VAL A 24 -4.07 3.07 -2.54
C VAL A 24 -2.73 3.44 -3.18
N LEU A 25 -2.69 3.62 -4.51
CA LEU A 25 -1.46 4.00 -5.21
C LEU A 25 -0.96 5.40 -4.81
N PHE A 26 -1.87 6.36 -4.64
CA PHE A 26 -1.52 7.69 -4.17
C PHE A 26 -0.89 7.64 -2.77
N GLY A 27 -1.52 6.93 -1.84
CA GLY A 27 -0.97 6.73 -0.50
C GLY A 27 0.41 6.05 -0.51
N PHE A 28 0.58 5.03 -1.36
CA PHE A 28 1.87 4.38 -1.56
C PHE A 28 2.94 5.37 -2.05
N VAL A 29 2.64 6.19 -3.07
CA VAL A 29 3.61 7.15 -3.61
C VAL A 29 4.01 8.18 -2.55
N VAL A 30 3.05 8.72 -1.80
CA VAL A 30 3.34 9.68 -0.72
C VAL A 30 4.25 9.06 0.35
N ALA A 31 3.90 7.86 0.86
CA ALA A 31 4.71 7.16 1.85
C ALA A 31 6.10 6.79 1.30
N HIS A 32 6.19 6.38 0.03
CA HIS A 32 7.44 6.05 -0.65
C HIS A 32 8.35 7.28 -0.76
N MET A 33 7.81 8.43 -1.15
CA MET A 33 8.58 9.68 -1.23
C MET A 33 9.07 10.13 0.15
N ILE A 34 8.23 10.03 1.19
CA ILE A 34 8.66 10.32 2.58
C ILE A 34 9.83 9.41 3.00
N GLY A 35 9.76 8.12 2.68
CA GLY A 35 10.85 7.17 2.91
C GLY A 35 12.14 7.57 2.17
N ASN A 36 12.02 7.95 0.89
CA ASN A 36 13.16 8.38 0.08
C ASN A 36 13.81 9.67 0.61
N LEU A 37 13.01 10.62 1.10
CA LEU A 37 13.53 11.89 1.64
C LEU A 37 14.41 11.68 2.88
N GLN A 38 14.30 10.54 3.57
CA GLN A 38 15.21 10.22 4.68
C GLN A 38 16.67 10.10 4.25
N VAL A 39 16.96 9.97 2.94
CA VAL A 39 18.34 10.05 2.42
C VAL A 39 19.06 11.34 2.80
N TYR A 40 18.32 12.44 2.93
CA TYR A 40 18.86 13.74 3.33
C TYR A 40 19.09 13.87 4.84
N LEU A 41 18.57 12.94 5.64
CA LEU A 41 18.72 12.91 7.11
C LEU A 41 19.95 12.10 7.56
N GLY A 42 20.65 11.47 6.62
CA GLY A 42 21.85 10.67 6.87
C GLY A 42 21.60 9.16 7.00
N PRO A 43 22.67 8.36 7.08
CA PRO A 43 22.59 6.90 6.97
C PRO A 43 21.80 6.22 8.09
N GLU A 44 21.82 6.78 9.31
CA GLU A 44 21.17 6.20 10.48
C GLU A 44 19.64 6.18 10.33
N ALA A 45 19.06 7.31 9.87
CA ALA A 45 17.62 7.42 9.62
C ALA A 45 17.18 6.39 8.57
N LEU A 46 17.88 6.32 7.43
CA LEU A 46 17.60 5.34 6.39
C LEU A 46 17.70 3.88 6.87
N ASN A 47 18.75 3.54 7.62
CA ASN A 47 18.92 2.18 8.14
C ASN A 47 17.80 1.81 9.13
N SER A 48 17.44 2.74 10.03
CA SER A 48 16.34 2.51 10.97
C SER A 48 15.00 2.30 10.24
N TYR A 49 14.75 3.06 9.18
CA TYR A 49 13.57 2.92 8.33
C TYR A 49 13.56 1.59 7.57
N ALA A 50 14.71 1.15 7.04
CA ALA A 50 14.83 -0.16 6.39
C ALA A 50 14.55 -1.32 7.36
N VAL A 51 15.02 -1.24 8.60
CA VAL A 51 14.72 -2.23 9.65
C VAL A 51 13.23 -2.23 9.99
N PHE A 52 12.61 -1.05 10.13
CA PHE A 52 11.17 -0.94 10.34
C PHE A 52 10.37 -1.56 9.19
N LEU A 53 10.70 -1.25 7.93
CA LEU A 53 10.03 -1.82 6.75
C LEU A 53 10.19 -3.33 6.69
N ARG A 54 11.38 -3.85 7.02
CA ARG A 54 11.63 -5.30 7.09
C ARG A 54 10.76 -5.96 8.16
N ALA A 55 10.66 -5.37 9.34
CA ALA A 55 9.82 -5.88 10.43
C ALA A 55 8.32 -5.79 10.11
N ALA A 56 7.87 -4.70 9.49
CA ALA A 56 6.48 -4.54 9.06
C ALA A 56 6.11 -5.52 7.94
N GLY A 57 6.99 -5.70 6.95
CA GLY A 57 6.78 -6.59 5.81
C GLY A 57 6.85 -8.09 6.16
N HIS A 58 7.76 -8.51 7.04
CA HIS A 58 7.84 -9.91 7.48
C HIS A 58 7.00 -10.21 8.72
N GLY A 59 6.71 -9.23 9.57
CA GLY A 59 5.93 -9.45 10.80
C GLY A 59 4.46 -9.15 10.55
N ALA A 60 4.11 -7.86 10.57
CA ALA A 60 2.72 -7.41 10.56
C ALA A 60 1.95 -7.87 9.31
N ALA A 61 2.55 -7.80 8.12
CA ALA A 61 1.89 -8.26 6.90
C ALA A 61 1.68 -9.79 6.87
N LEU A 62 2.64 -10.58 7.38
CA LEU A 62 2.45 -12.03 7.49
C LEU A 62 1.32 -12.38 8.46
N TRP A 63 1.23 -11.71 9.60
CA TRP A 63 0.13 -11.92 10.56
C TRP A 63 -1.23 -11.47 10.01
N ALA A 64 -1.29 -10.39 9.24
CA ALA A 64 -2.53 -9.94 8.59
C ALA A 64 -3.02 -10.89 7.48
N VAL A 65 -2.11 -11.56 6.76
CA VAL A 65 -2.45 -12.54 5.72
C VAL A 65 -2.73 -13.93 6.31
N ARG A 66 -2.14 -14.24 7.47
CA ARG A 66 -2.28 -15.52 8.17
C ARG A 66 -3.49 -15.56 9.12
N GLY A 67 -4.14 -14.42 9.37
CA GLY A 67 -5.37 -14.30 10.16
C GLY A 67 -6.62 -14.67 9.38
#